data_AF-A0A2V6D4T5-F1
#
_entry.id   AF-A0A2V6D4T5-F1
#
_cell.length_a   1.000
_cell.length_b   1.000
_cell.length_c   1.000
_cell.angle_alpha   90.00
_cell.angle_beta   90.00
_cell.angle_gamma   90.00
#
_symmetry.space_group_name_H-M   'P 1'
#
loop_
_entity.id
_entity.type
_entity.pdbx_description
1 polymer ?
#
loop_
_entity_poly.entity_id
_entity_poly.type
_entity_poly.pdbx_seq_one_letter_code
_entity_poly.pdbx_strand_id
1 'polypeptide(L)'
;MNSRRVVITGMGAITPLGNDVETFWTNLKNGVSGIRTIESFDTSAYNCRIGGEVRGFDPKTVFTNPKDVRRADRFAQLAMAAAKMAMADCGIAMANENPDRFGVLVSSGIGGLKTLEDQYTILLSKGPSRVSAFTIPMLISNMASGLISMEFGMRGPNMCIVTACATSNNAIGESWRMIKFGDADVFLAGGSEAAIIPIGLAGFGAMKALSTRNADPAHASRPWDRDRDGFVIGEGAGVVVVEEL
;
A
#
# COMPACT_ATOMS: atom_id res chain seq x y z
N MET A 1 21.63 -28.00 -6.23
CA MET A 1 20.27 -27.43 -6.15
C MET A 1 19.92 -26.91 -7.53
N ASN A 2 18.95 -27.51 -8.23
CA ASN A 2 18.42 -26.91 -9.45
C ASN A 2 17.76 -25.58 -9.06
N SER A 3 18.21 -24.47 -9.63
CA SER A 3 17.65 -23.15 -9.31
C SER A 3 16.24 -23.07 -9.89
N ARG A 4 15.21 -23.13 -9.04
CA ARG A 4 13.81 -22.89 -9.43
C ARG A 4 13.72 -21.57 -10.19
N ARG A 5 12.95 -21.47 -11.27
CA ARG A 5 12.77 -20.19 -11.99
C ARG A 5 11.58 -19.46 -11.39
N VAL A 6 11.62 -18.14 -11.43
CA VAL A 6 10.59 -17.31 -10.80
C VAL A 6 10.14 -16.28 -11.82
N VAL A 7 8.82 -16.14 -11.98
CA VAL A 7 8.14 -15.26 -12.93
C VAL A 7 7.11 -14.41 -12.23
N ILE A 8 6.63 -13.37 -12.90
CA ILE A 8 5.49 -12.57 -12.49
C ILE A 8 4.31 -12.97 -13.36
N THR A 9 3.22 -13.43 -12.76
CA THR A 9 2.04 -13.93 -13.49
C THR A 9 0.79 -13.07 -13.32
N GLY A 10 0.78 -12.16 -12.35
CA GLY A 10 -0.32 -11.22 -12.15
C GLY A 10 0.12 -9.92 -11.50
N MET A 11 -0.61 -8.85 -11.76
CA MET A 11 -0.32 -7.51 -11.26
C MET A 11 -1.59 -6.78 -10.82
N GLY A 12 -1.45 -5.93 -9.79
CA GLY A 12 -2.50 -5.05 -9.32
C GLY A 12 -1.93 -3.74 -8.81
N ALA A 13 -2.58 -2.63 -9.16
CA ALA A 13 -2.12 -1.29 -8.80
C ALA A 13 -3.29 -0.36 -8.45
N ILE A 14 -3.19 0.30 -7.31
CA ILE A 14 -4.04 1.44 -6.94
C ILE A 14 -3.12 2.64 -6.74
N THR A 15 -3.30 3.69 -7.54
CA THR A 15 -2.34 4.80 -7.60
C THR A 15 -3.06 6.13 -7.81
N PRO A 16 -2.37 7.27 -7.62
CA PRO A 16 -2.93 8.58 -7.97
C PRO A 16 -3.21 8.76 -9.48
N LEU A 17 -2.68 7.86 -10.31
CA LEU A 17 -2.84 7.83 -11.76
C LEU A 17 -3.92 6.84 -12.24
N GLY A 18 -4.51 6.03 -11.37
CA GLY A 18 -5.49 5.01 -11.75
C GLY A 18 -5.70 3.97 -10.68
N ASN A 19 -6.93 3.43 -10.60
CA ASN A 19 -7.34 2.40 -9.64
C ASN A 19 -7.30 0.98 -10.22
N ASP A 20 -6.55 0.80 -11.30
CA ASP A 20 -6.28 -0.45 -11.97
C ASP A 20 -4.99 -0.34 -12.78
N VAL A 21 -4.43 -1.48 -13.21
CA VAL A 21 -3.15 -1.54 -13.92
C VAL A 21 -3.20 -0.86 -15.29
N GLU A 22 -4.31 -1.01 -16.02
CA GLU A 22 -4.46 -0.48 -17.38
C GLU A 22 -4.53 1.04 -17.38
N THR A 23 -5.37 1.62 -16.52
CA THR A 23 -5.52 3.07 -16.35
C THR A 23 -4.21 3.68 -15.83
N PHE A 24 -3.60 3.06 -14.80
CA PHE A 24 -2.30 3.48 -14.29
C PHE A 24 -1.25 3.53 -15.41
N TRP A 25 -1.11 2.44 -16.17
CA TRP A 25 -0.09 2.33 -17.21
C TRP A 25 -0.35 3.30 -18.37
N THR A 26 -1.61 3.48 -18.76
CA THR A 26 -1.99 4.41 -19.81
C THR A 26 -1.65 5.85 -19.44
N ASN A 27 -2.04 6.28 -18.24
CA ASN A 27 -1.75 7.62 -17.75
C ASN A 27 -0.25 7.86 -17.55
N LEU A 28 0.48 6.85 -17.08
CA LEU A 28 1.94 6.91 -16.95
C LEU A 28 2.61 7.15 -18.32
N LYS A 29 2.26 6.37 -19.35
CA LYS A 29 2.82 6.53 -20.71
C LYS A 29 2.50 7.90 -21.32
N ASN A 30 1.34 8.47 -20.98
CA ASN A 30 0.90 9.76 -21.46
C ASN A 30 1.46 10.95 -20.66
N GLY A 31 2.32 10.71 -19.65
CA GLY A 31 2.92 11.77 -18.85
C GLY A 31 1.91 12.52 -17.98
N VAL A 32 0.79 11.89 -17.62
CA VAL A 32 -0.21 12.50 -16.73
C VAL A 32 0.38 12.64 -15.33
N SER A 33 0.23 13.81 -14.72
CA SER A 33 0.61 14.02 -13.32
C SER A 33 -0.51 13.62 -12.38
N GLY A 34 -0.20 12.78 -11.40
CA GLY A 34 -1.11 12.41 -10.31
C GLY A 34 -1.07 13.39 -9.13
N ILE A 35 -0.23 14.45 -9.22
CA ILE A 35 0.02 15.39 -8.13
C ILE A 35 -0.90 16.60 -8.24
N ARG A 36 -1.54 16.93 -7.12
CA ARG A 36 -2.50 18.02 -6.99
C ARG A 36 -2.52 18.55 -5.57
N THR A 37 -3.30 19.60 -5.34
CA THR A 37 -3.63 20.06 -3.99
C THR A 37 -4.32 18.95 -3.22
N ILE A 38 -3.91 18.72 -1.98
CA ILE A 38 -4.52 17.76 -1.06
C ILE A 38 -5.92 18.27 -0.70
N GLU A 39 -6.94 17.41 -0.84
CA GLU A 39 -8.34 17.74 -0.54
C GLU A 39 -8.92 16.88 0.61
N SER A 40 -8.21 15.84 1.02
CA SER A 40 -8.64 14.93 2.10
C SER A 40 -8.69 15.58 3.49
N PHE A 41 -8.00 16.71 3.71
CA PHE A 41 -8.04 17.50 4.94
C PHE A 41 -7.54 18.94 4.70
N ASP A 42 -7.76 19.84 5.66
CA ASP A 42 -7.28 21.22 5.58
C ASP A 42 -5.75 21.29 5.74
N THR A 43 -5.08 21.76 4.68
CA THR A 43 -3.62 21.94 4.62
C THR A 43 -3.18 23.41 4.76
N SER A 44 -4.07 24.33 5.10
CA SER A 44 -3.77 25.78 5.18
C SER A 44 -2.58 26.11 6.08
N ALA A 45 -2.43 25.40 7.20
CA ALA A 45 -1.35 25.57 8.17
C ALA A 45 -0.02 24.87 7.78
N TYR A 46 0.03 24.15 6.66
CA TYR A 46 1.18 23.35 6.24
C TYR A 46 1.98 24.06 5.14
N ASN A 47 3.31 23.87 5.17
CA ASN A 47 4.21 24.38 4.13
C ASN A 47 4.05 23.62 2.80
N CYS A 48 3.86 22.30 2.85
CA CYS A 48 3.47 21.49 1.72
C CYS A 48 1.96 21.27 1.76
N ARG A 49 1.27 21.47 0.63
CA ARG A 49 -0.18 21.36 0.49
C ARG A 49 -0.58 20.48 -0.69
N ILE A 50 0.39 19.75 -1.24
CA ILE A 50 0.26 18.98 -2.47
C ILE A 50 0.63 17.52 -2.23
N GLY A 51 0.01 16.63 -2.97
CA GLY A 51 0.21 15.19 -2.84
C GLY A 51 -0.44 14.41 -3.97
N GLY A 52 -0.03 13.15 -4.09
CA GLY A 52 -0.67 12.17 -4.96
C GLY A 52 -1.72 11.38 -4.19
N GLU A 53 -2.95 11.89 -4.11
CA GLU A 53 -4.10 11.18 -3.52
C GLU A 53 -4.69 10.17 -4.52
N VAL A 54 -5.03 8.98 -4.01
CA VAL A 54 -5.86 8.01 -4.73
C VAL A 54 -7.30 8.50 -4.71
N ARG A 55 -7.89 8.71 -5.90
CA ARG A 55 -9.24 9.28 -6.05
C ARG A 55 -10.21 8.29 -6.67
N GLY A 56 -11.50 8.42 -6.33
CA GLY A 56 -12.56 7.55 -6.84
C GLY A 56 -12.45 6.09 -6.36
N PHE A 57 -11.67 5.83 -5.32
CA PHE A 57 -11.54 4.49 -4.72
C PHE A 57 -12.69 4.24 -3.73
N ASP A 58 -13.49 3.19 -3.97
CA ASP A 58 -14.52 2.73 -3.04
C ASP A 58 -14.04 1.47 -2.30
N PRO A 59 -13.79 1.54 -0.98
CA PRO A 59 -13.31 0.40 -0.22
C PRO A 59 -14.42 -0.62 0.09
N LYS A 60 -15.71 -0.32 -0.17
CA LYS A 60 -16.83 -1.18 0.30
C LYS A 60 -16.80 -2.61 -0.23
N THR A 61 -16.24 -2.82 -1.41
CA THR A 61 -16.25 -4.12 -2.12
C THR A 61 -14.92 -4.85 -2.04
N VAL A 62 -13.90 -4.27 -1.38
CA VAL A 62 -12.55 -4.85 -1.39
C VAL A 62 -12.44 -6.06 -0.47
N PHE A 63 -13.35 -6.25 0.48
CA PHE A 63 -13.43 -7.45 1.33
C PHE A 63 -14.71 -8.24 1.06
N THR A 64 -14.63 -9.57 1.15
CA THR A 64 -15.80 -10.45 1.02
C THR A 64 -16.79 -10.22 2.16
N ASN A 65 -16.28 -10.00 3.37
CA ASN A 65 -17.09 -9.58 4.51
C ASN A 65 -17.10 -8.05 4.63
N PRO A 66 -18.26 -7.38 4.44
CA PRO A 66 -18.34 -5.92 4.46
C PRO A 66 -17.94 -5.26 5.79
N LYS A 67 -17.94 -6.03 6.89
CA LYS A 67 -17.51 -5.53 8.21
C LYS A 67 -16.01 -5.27 8.27
N ASP A 68 -15.22 -6.00 7.49
CA ASP A 68 -13.76 -5.94 7.56
C ASP A 68 -13.21 -4.67 6.93
N VAL A 69 -13.96 -4.04 6.01
CA VAL A 69 -13.69 -2.68 5.51
C VAL A 69 -13.51 -1.68 6.66
N ARG A 70 -14.37 -1.73 7.67
CA ARG A 70 -14.32 -0.83 8.84
C ARG A 70 -13.27 -1.25 9.88
N ARG A 71 -12.71 -2.43 9.74
CA ARG A 71 -11.69 -3.03 10.63
C ARG A 71 -10.31 -3.07 9.97
N ALA A 72 -10.15 -2.32 8.88
CA ALA A 72 -8.91 -2.16 8.14
C ALA A 72 -8.63 -0.67 7.98
N ASP A 73 -7.39 -0.27 8.21
CA ASP A 73 -6.91 1.07 7.86
C ASP A 73 -6.85 1.23 6.33
N ARG A 74 -6.79 2.48 5.85
CA ARG A 74 -6.76 2.82 4.43
C ARG A 74 -5.61 2.11 3.70
N PHE A 75 -4.43 2.00 4.29
CA PHE A 75 -3.31 1.29 3.63
C PHE A 75 -3.66 -0.19 3.37
N ALA A 76 -4.35 -0.85 4.29
CA ALA A 76 -4.75 -2.24 4.14
C ALA A 76 -5.91 -2.41 3.14
N GLN A 77 -6.83 -1.45 3.06
CA GLN A 77 -7.89 -1.42 2.05
C GLN A 77 -7.31 -1.32 0.63
N LEU A 78 -6.35 -0.41 0.43
CA LEU A 78 -5.64 -0.25 -0.85
C LEU A 78 -4.85 -1.52 -1.21
N ALA A 79 -4.17 -2.12 -0.22
CA ALA A 79 -3.44 -3.38 -0.39
C ALA A 79 -4.35 -4.52 -0.84
N MET A 80 -5.51 -4.68 -0.19
CA MET A 80 -6.48 -5.71 -0.54
C MET A 80 -7.03 -5.53 -1.96
N ALA A 81 -7.33 -4.29 -2.36
CA ALA A 81 -7.80 -4.00 -3.71
C ALA A 81 -6.75 -4.37 -4.78
N ALA A 82 -5.49 -3.97 -4.57
CA ALA A 82 -4.39 -4.35 -5.45
C ALA A 82 -4.17 -5.88 -5.47
N ALA A 83 -4.25 -6.55 -4.32
CA ALA A 83 -4.12 -8.01 -4.22
C ALA A 83 -5.23 -8.74 -5.00
N LYS A 84 -6.48 -8.27 -4.92
CA LYS A 84 -7.61 -8.82 -5.69
C LYS A 84 -7.40 -8.68 -7.20
N MET A 85 -6.89 -7.54 -7.65
CA MET A 85 -6.54 -7.37 -9.07
C MET A 85 -5.42 -8.32 -9.48
N ALA A 86 -4.35 -8.43 -8.69
CA ALA A 86 -3.23 -9.32 -9.00
C ALA A 86 -3.66 -10.80 -9.06
N MET A 87 -4.52 -11.25 -8.14
CA MET A 87 -5.09 -12.60 -8.16
C MET A 87 -6.02 -12.85 -9.35
N ALA A 88 -6.81 -11.85 -9.75
CA ALA A 88 -7.64 -11.96 -10.93
C ALA A 88 -6.81 -12.03 -12.22
N ASP A 89 -5.73 -11.25 -12.30
CA ASP A 89 -4.83 -11.15 -13.45
C ASP A 89 -4.02 -12.44 -13.66
N CYS A 90 -3.56 -13.11 -12.59
CA CYS A 90 -2.83 -14.38 -12.74
C CYS A 90 -3.73 -15.58 -13.07
N GLY A 91 -5.04 -15.48 -12.86
CA GLY A 91 -6.00 -16.55 -13.15
C GLY A 91 -5.91 -17.76 -12.21
N ILE A 92 -5.16 -17.68 -11.10
CA ILE A 92 -5.06 -18.77 -10.13
C ILE A 92 -6.38 -18.92 -9.36
N ALA A 93 -6.96 -20.11 -9.43
CA ALA A 93 -8.11 -20.49 -8.62
C ALA A 93 -7.64 -21.21 -7.35
N MET A 94 -7.65 -20.52 -6.21
CA MET A 94 -7.18 -21.06 -4.91
C MET A 94 -7.81 -22.42 -4.51
N ALA A 95 -8.99 -22.75 -5.03
CA ALA A 95 -9.63 -24.05 -4.81
C ALA A 95 -8.83 -25.25 -5.38
N ASN A 96 -7.95 -25.00 -6.34
CA ASN A 96 -7.11 -26.00 -7.00
C ASN A 96 -5.65 -25.96 -6.52
N GLU A 97 -5.30 -25.03 -5.63
CA GLU A 97 -3.94 -24.81 -5.17
C GLU A 97 -3.70 -25.44 -3.79
N ASN A 98 -2.43 -25.68 -3.47
CA ASN A 98 -2.04 -25.98 -2.10
C ASN A 98 -1.89 -24.66 -1.30
N PRO A 99 -2.80 -24.34 -0.36
CA PRO A 99 -2.74 -23.08 0.38
C PRO A 99 -1.48 -22.97 1.23
N ASP A 100 -0.89 -24.07 1.69
CA ASP A 100 0.34 -24.08 2.49
C ASP A 100 1.60 -23.74 1.65
N ARG A 101 1.46 -23.67 0.31
CA ARG A 101 2.52 -23.27 -0.64
C ARG A 101 2.30 -21.87 -1.22
N PHE A 102 1.24 -21.19 -0.80
CA PHE A 102 0.92 -19.83 -1.22
C PHE A 102 1.21 -18.86 -0.08
N GLY A 103 2.27 -18.05 -0.23
CA GLY A 103 2.69 -17.05 0.74
C GLY A 103 2.13 -15.65 0.48
N VAL A 104 2.21 -14.78 1.49
CA VAL A 104 1.83 -13.37 1.39
C VAL A 104 2.90 -12.48 2.02
N LEU A 105 3.36 -11.51 1.25
CA LEU A 105 4.38 -10.55 1.64
C LEU A 105 4.04 -9.17 1.07
N VAL A 106 2.93 -8.60 1.53
CA VAL A 106 2.46 -7.25 1.16
C VAL A 106 2.60 -6.33 2.37
N SER A 107 3.57 -5.42 2.30
CA SER A 107 4.02 -4.66 3.46
C SER A 107 3.70 -3.17 3.36
N SER A 108 3.87 -2.45 4.47
CA SER A 108 3.69 -1.00 4.54
C SER A 108 4.83 -0.36 5.30
N GLY A 109 5.30 0.81 4.84
CA GLY A 109 6.41 1.52 5.46
C GLY A 109 6.04 2.07 6.83
N ILE A 110 4.85 2.66 6.96
CA ILE A 110 4.38 3.30 8.20
C ILE A 110 3.14 2.60 8.77
N GLY A 111 2.37 1.89 7.95
CA GLY A 111 1.19 1.15 8.39
C GLY A 111 -0.01 2.06 8.66
N GLY A 112 -0.83 1.71 9.65
CA GLY A 112 -2.12 2.35 9.93
C GLY A 112 -2.01 3.67 10.67
N LEU A 113 -1.32 4.65 10.08
CA LEU A 113 -1.08 5.94 10.72
C LEU A 113 -2.38 6.73 10.96
N LYS A 114 -3.39 6.57 10.09
CA LYS A 114 -4.71 7.18 10.29
C LYS A 114 -5.40 6.62 11.52
N THR A 115 -5.38 5.30 11.68
CA THR A 115 -5.90 4.62 12.87
C THR A 115 -5.19 5.12 14.13
N LEU A 116 -3.86 5.26 14.11
CA LEU A 116 -3.12 5.79 15.27
C LEU A 116 -3.62 7.19 15.65
N GLU A 117 -3.70 8.09 14.68
CA GLU A 117 -4.15 9.47 14.89
C GLU A 117 -5.57 9.53 15.48
N ASP A 118 -6.51 8.77 14.92
CA ASP A 118 -7.91 8.77 15.38
C ASP A 118 -8.04 8.17 16.78
N GLN A 119 -7.39 7.03 17.02
CA GLN A 119 -7.49 6.34 18.31
C GLN A 119 -6.74 7.09 19.42
N TYR A 120 -5.63 7.74 19.10
CA TYR A 120 -4.93 8.61 20.03
C TYR A 120 -5.75 9.86 20.38
N THR A 121 -6.43 10.46 19.38
CA THR A 121 -7.37 11.57 19.63
C THR A 121 -8.52 11.14 20.53
N ILE A 122 -9.07 9.94 20.32
CA ILE A 122 -10.11 9.37 21.20
C ILE A 122 -9.57 9.13 22.61
N LEU A 123 -8.35 8.60 22.75
CA LEU A 123 -7.71 8.38 24.04
C LEU A 123 -7.62 9.69 24.84
N LEU A 124 -7.10 10.76 24.22
CA LEU A 124 -6.92 12.06 24.88
C LEU A 124 -8.26 12.74 25.20
N SER A 125 -9.25 12.65 24.32
CA SER A 125 -10.53 13.36 24.47
C SER A 125 -11.58 12.61 25.29
N LYS A 126 -11.54 11.27 25.31
CA LYS A 126 -12.59 10.42 25.90
C LYS A 126 -12.08 9.34 26.85
N GLY A 127 -10.76 9.20 27.00
CA GLY A 127 -10.13 8.22 27.88
C GLY A 127 -9.97 6.82 27.28
N PRO A 128 -9.18 5.95 27.93
CA PRO A 128 -8.75 4.66 27.39
C PRO A 128 -9.89 3.67 27.15
N SER A 129 -10.97 3.73 27.93
CA SER A 129 -12.13 2.83 27.77
C SER A 129 -12.88 3.02 26.45
N ARG A 130 -12.60 4.09 25.70
CA ARG A 130 -13.24 4.41 24.42
C ARG A 130 -12.39 4.06 23.21
N VAL A 131 -11.14 3.64 23.41
CA VAL A 131 -10.25 3.19 22.34
C VAL A 131 -10.78 1.89 21.75
N SER A 132 -10.75 1.77 20.42
CA SER A 132 -11.23 0.59 19.71
C SER A 132 -10.41 -0.65 20.05
N ALA A 133 -11.08 -1.79 20.25
CA ALA A 133 -10.40 -3.09 20.36
C ALA A 133 -9.65 -3.47 19.06
N PHE A 134 -9.98 -2.85 17.92
CA PHE A 134 -9.30 -3.05 16.64
C PHE A 134 -8.12 -2.10 16.42
N THR A 135 -7.77 -1.24 17.39
CA THR A 135 -6.67 -0.27 17.24
C THR A 135 -5.37 -0.95 16.82
N ILE A 136 -4.94 -1.98 17.54
CA ILE A 136 -3.68 -2.66 17.26
C ILE A 136 -3.73 -3.41 15.92
N PRO A 137 -4.75 -4.25 15.62
CA PRO A 137 -4.88 -4.84 14.30
C PRO A 137 -4.87 -3.79 13.18
N MET A 138 -5.65 -2.72 13.27
CA MET A 138 -5.70 -1.73 12.18
C MET A 138 -4.39 -0.94 12.01
N LEU A 139 -3.57 -0.84 13.06
CA LEU A 139 -2.33 -0.06 13.07
C LEU A 139 -1.12 -0.80 12.46
N ILE A 140 -0.89 -2.05 12.84
CA ILE A 140 0.39 -2.73 12.58
C ILE A 140 0.58 -3.04 11.09
N SER A 141 1.77 -2.74 10.54
CA SER A 141 2.04 -2.83 9.09
C SER A 141 1.83 -4.22 8.49
N ASN A 142 1.99 -5.28 9.28
CA ASN A 142 1.79 -6.65 8.81
C ASN A 142 0.32 -7.02 8.55
N MET A 143 -0.65 -6.18 8.92
CA MET A 143 -2.05 -6.49 8.63
C MET A 143 -2.43 -6.44 7.17
N ALA A 144 -1.68 -5.77 6.29
CA ALA A 144 -1.88 -5.94 4.86
C ALA A 144 -1.69 -7.41 4.45
N SER A 145 -0.54 -8.03 4.76
CA SER A 145 -0.32 -9.47 4.52
C SER A 145 -1.33 -10.36 5.26
N GLY A 146 -1.62 -10.05 6.53
CA GLY A 146 -2.55 -10.83 7.35
C GLY A 146 -3.97 -10.88 6.77
N LEU A 147 -4.53 -9.73 6.42
CA LEU A 147 -5.88 -9.63 5.86
C LEU A 147 -5.97 -10.30 4.48
N ILE A 148 -4.96 -10.12 3.62
CA ILE A 148 -4.89 -10.78 2.30
C ILE A 148 -4.85 -12.31 2.47
N SER A 149 -4.00 -12.81 3.36
CA SER A 149 -3.93 -14.25 3.65
C SER A 149 -5.27 -14.82 4.13
N MET A 150 -5.97 -14.12 5.03
CA MET A 150 -7.29 -14.55 5.50
C MET A 150 -8.36 -14.50 4.41
N GLU A 151 -8.37 -13.47 3.56
CA GLU A 151 -9.36 -13.31 2.48
C GLU A 151 -9.25 -14.43 1.43
N PHE A 152 -8.02 -14.83 1.06
CA PHE A 152 -7.79 -15.85 0.04
C PHE A 152 -7.53 -17.26 0.58
N GLY A 153 -7.47 -17.43 1.91
CA GLY A 153 -7.17 -18.73 2.53
C GLY A 153 -5.72 -19.21 2.32
N MET A 154 -4.79 -18.28 2.12
CA MET A 154 -3.37 -18.58 1.90
C MET A 154 -2.68 -18.86 3.24
N ARG A 155 -1.97 -19.99 3.32
CA ARG A 155 -1.40 -20.54 4.57
C ARG A 155 0.10 -20.79 4.52
N GLY A 156 0.75 -20.48 3.40
CA GLY A 156 2.20 -20.47 3.28
C GLY A 156 2.83 -19.32 4.10
N PRO A 157 4.11 -19.02 3.86
CA PRO A 157 4.80 -17.97 4.63
C PRO A 157 4.07 -16.63 4.56
N ASN A 158 3.75 -16.06 5.72
CA ASN A 158 3.08 -14.77 5.86
C ASN A 158 3.93 -13.86 6.74
N MET A 159 4.50 -12.81 6.14
CA MET A 159 5.42 -11.91 6.83
C MET A 159 5.28 -10.47 6.34
N CYS A 160 5.97 -9.56 7.03
CA CYS A 160 6.03 -8.15 6.69
C CYS A 160 7.45 -7.63 6.85
N ILE A 161 7.96 -6.96 5.81
CA ILE A 161 9.25 -6.30 5.82
C ILE A 161 9.01 -4.80 5.80
N VAL A 162 9.48 -4.10 6.83
CA VAL A 162 9.31 -2.65 6.95
C VAL A 162 10.67 -1.98 6.81
N THR A 163 10.89 -1.34 5.66
CA THR A 163 12.19 -0.72 5.30
C THR A 163 11.98 0.64 4.63
N ALA A 164 11.02 1.42 5.15
CA ALA A 164 10.63 2.73 4.62
C ALA A 164 10.37 2.68 3.10
N CYS A 165 11.00 3.53 2.30
CA CYS A 165 10.80 3.60 0.85
C CYS A 165 11.15 2.29 0.10
N ALA A 166 11.98 1.43 0.69
CA ALA A 166 12.40 0.16 0.07
C ALA A 166 11.47 -1.02 0.42
N THR A 167 10.41 -0.78 1.20
CA THR A 167 9.51 -1.81 1.74
C THR A 167 8.99 -2.77 0.67
N SER A 168 8.35 -2.27 -0.38
CA SER A 168 7.79 -3.11 -1.44
C SER A 168 8.87 -3.84 -2.26
N ASN A 169 10.03 -3.22 -2.46
CA ASN A 169 11.13 -3.84 -3.20
C ASN A 169 11.74 -5.01 -2.41
N ASN A 170 11.97 -4.82 -1.11
CA ASN A 170 12.46 -5.90 -0.24
C ASN A 170 11.42 -7.01 -0.10
N ALA A 171 10.13 -6.65 -0.06
CA ALA A 171 9.05 -7.61 -0.04
C ALA A 171 9.03 -8.54 -1.27
N ILE A 172 9.15 -7.96 -2.47
CA ILE A 172 9.23 -8.72 -3.73
C ILE A 172 10.54 -9.52 -3.82
N GLY A 173 11.65 -8.96 -3.36
CA GLY A 173 12.95 -9.65 -3.35
C GLY A 173 12.96 -10.87 -2.42
N GLU A 174 12.36 -10.76 -1.23
CA GLU A 174 12.30 -11.86 -0.28
C GLU A 174 11.32 -12.95 -0.72
N SER A 175 10.16 -12.60 -1.32
CA SER A 175 9.25 -13.61 -1.88
C SER A 175 9.89 -14.41 -3.00
N TRP A 176 10.61 -13.73 -3.91
CA TRP A 176 11.44 -14.38 -4.93
C TRP A 176 12.44 -15.35 -4.29
N ARG A 177 13.12 -14.92 -3.22
CA ARG A 177 14.11 -15.74 -2.51
C ARG A 177 13.46 -16.98 -1.91
N MET A 178 12.35 -16.83 -1.20
CA MET A 178 11.64 -17.96 -0.57
C MET A 178 11.19 -19.00 -1.60
N ILE A 179 10.72 -18.57 -2.78
CA ILE A 179 10.40 -19.49 -3.88
C ILE A 179 11.68 -20.18 -4.38
N LYS A 180 12.77 -19.44 -4.61
CA LYS A 180 14.06 -19.99 -5.05
C LYS A 180 14.60 -21.09 -4.13
N PHE A 181 14.39 -20.96 -2.82
CA PHE A 181 14.85 -21.91 -1.81
C PHE A 181 13.86 -23.02 -1.48
N GLY A 182 12.66 -23.00 -2.08
CA GLY A 182 11.69 -24.08 -1.94
C GLY A 182 10.65 -23.90 -0.82
N ASP A 183 10.62 -22.74 -0.16
CA ASP A 183 9.74 -22.48 0.99
C ASP A 183 8.26 -22.30 0.58
N ALA A 184 8.03 -21.81 -0.64
CA ALA A 184 6.70 -21.67 -1.24
C ALA A 184 6.77 -21.84 -2.77
N ASP A 185 5.62 -21.90 -3.42
CA ASP A 185 5.50 -21.96 -4.90
C ASP A 185 5.00 -20.64 -5.48
N VAL A 186 4.13 -19.95 -4.73
CA VAL A 186 3.54 -18.67 -5.14
C VAL A 186 3.54 -17.69 -3.97
N PHE A 187 3.71 -16.41 -4.27
CA PHE A 187 3.50 -15.31 -3.34
C PHE A 187 2.67 -14.20 -3.96
N LEU A 188 1.78 -13.62 -3.15
CA LEU A 188 1.40 -12.22 -3.35
C LEU A 188 2.44 -11.35 -2.65
N ALA A 189 3.13 -10.49 -3.41
CA ALA A 189 4.18 -9.63 -2.87
C ALA A 189 4.05 -8.19 -3.34
N GLY A 190 4.46 -7.24 -2.49
CA GLY A 190 4.44 -5.82 -2.83
C GLY A 190 4.27 -4.94 -1.61
N GLY A 191 3.53 -3.85 -1.75
CA GLY A 191 3.23 -3.00 -0.61
C GLY A 191 2.19 -1.92 -0.85
N SER A 192 1.85 -1.24 0.23
CA SER A 192 0.81 -0.21 0.29
C SER A 192 1.13 0.85 1.33
N GLU A 193 0.72 2.08 1.07
CA GLU A 193 0.90 3.20 1.98
C GLU A 193 -0.26 4.21 1.86
N ALA A 194 -0.65 4.80 3.00
CA ALA A 194 -1.73 5.80 3.08
C ALA A 194 -1.38 6.93 4.06
N ALA A 195 -0.19 7.52 3.89
CA ALA A 195 0.37 8.51 4.82
C ALA A 195 -0.02 9.98 4.52
N ILE A 196 -0.93 10.23 3.55
CA ILE A 196 -1.48 11.57 3.27
C ILE A 196 -2.55 11.88 4.33
N ILE A 197 -2.09 12.18 5.54
CA ILE A 197 -2.90 12.56 6.69
C ILE A 197 -2.19 13.67 7.48
N PRO A 198 -2.88 14.39 8.40
CA PRO A 198 -2.29 15.51 9.14
C PRO A 198 -0.93 15.22 9.76
N ILE A 199 -0.82 14.16 10.57
CA ILE A 199 0.45 13.81 11.23
C ILE A 199 1.55 13.38 10.26
N GLY A 200 1.19 12.71 9.15
CA GLY A 200 2.14 12.28 8.12
C GLY A 200 2.73 13.49 7.38
N LEU A 201 1.88 14.42 6.95
CA LEU A 201 2.30 15.65 6.28
C LEU A 201 3.13 16.55 7.21
N ALA A 202 2.75 16.65 8.49
CA ALA A 202 3.50 17.39 9.49
C ALA A 202 4.89 16.80 9.72
N GLY A 203 5.00 15.48 9.89
CA GLY A 203 6.28 14.80 10.16
C GLY A 203 7.29 14.96 9.03
N PHE A 204 6.89 14.66 7.79
CA PHE A 204 7.78 14.85 6.63
C PHE A 204 8.07 16.33 6.35
N GLY A 205 7.10 17.21 6.58
CA GLY A 205 7.27 18.66 6.47
C GLY A 205 8.29 19.22 7.47
N ALA A 206 8.27 18.76 8.72
CA ALA A 206 9.22 19.17 9.76
C ALA A 206 10.68 18.80 9.41
N MET A 207 10.87 17.67 8.72
CA MET A 207 12.18 17.24 8.22
C MET A 207 12.63 18.02 6.96
N LYS A 208 11.79 18.92 6.42
CA LYS A 208 11.99 19.61 5.14
C LYS A 208 12.21 18.64 3.98
N ALA A 209 11.58 17.47 4.03
CA ALA A 209 11.74 16.45 3.00
C ALA A 209 10.76 16.63 1.81
N LEU A 210 9.66 17.36 2.03
CA LEU A 210 8.61 17.58 1.06
C LEU A 210 8.87 18.81 0.20
N SER A 211 8.55 18.72 -1.10
CA SER A 211 8.42 19.88 -1.97
C SER A 211 7.37 20.84 -1.43
N THR A 212 7.59 22.15 -1.60
CA THR A 212 6.66 23.21 -1.18
C THR A 212 6.14 24.02 -2.35
N ARG A 213 6.27 23.48 -3.57
CA ARG A 213 5.83 24.12 -4.83
C ARG A 213 4.30 24.05 -5.00
N ASN A 214 3.58 24.64 -4.06
CA ASN A 214 2.12 24.60 -4.00
C ASN A 214 1.44 25.30 -5.18
N ALA A 215 2.11 26.28 -5.80
CA ALA A 215 1.58 27.04 -6.93
C ALA A 215 1.57 26.26 -8.24
N ASP A 216 2.35 25.18 -8.34
CA ASP A 216 2.44 24.34 -9.53
C ASP A 216 2.59 22.85 -9.15
N PRO A 217 1.51 22.23 -8.62
CA PRO A 217 1.56 20.87 -8.09
C PRO A 217 1.98 19.84 -9.15
N ALA A 218 1.47 19.98 -10.37
CA ALA A 218 1.67 19.01 -11.45
C ALA A 218 3.16 18.82 -11.81
N HIS A 219 3.98 19.86 -11.62
CA HIS A 219 5.41 19.83 -11.89
C HIS A 219 6.28 19.83 -10.63
N ALA A 220 5.71 19.67 -9.43
CA ALA A 220 6.48 19.70 -8.18
C ALA A 220 7.46 18.53 -8.07
N SER A 221 7.01 17.31 -8.41
CA SER A 221 7.89 16.14 -8.49
C SER A 221 8.70 16.18 -9.79
N ARG A 222 9.96 16.61 -9.69
CA ARG A 222 10.86 16.79 -10.83
C ARG A 222 12.21 16.11 -10.60
N PRO A 223 12.26 14.75 -10.64
CA PRO A 223 13.50 14.01 -10.45
C PRO A 223 14.62 14.50 -11.37
N TRP A 224 15.83 14.64 -10.82
CA TRP A 224 17.05 15.11 -11.49
C TRP A 224 17.04 16.56 -12.01
N ASP A 225 15.91 17.27 -11.97
CA ASP A 225 15.86 18.68 -12.31
C ASP A 225 16.69 19.52 -11.33
N ARG A 226 17.27 20.61 -11.84
CA ARG A 226 18.10 21.54 -11.05
C ARG A 226 17.30 22.18 -9.92
N ASP A 227 16.03 22.47 -10.17
CA ASP A 227 15.18 23.27 -9.29
C ASP A 227 14.24 22.38 -8.45
N ARG A 228 14.58 21.09 -8.27
CA ARG A 228 13.89 20.16 -7.35
C ARG A 228 14.11 20.58 -5.89
N ASP A 229 13.05 20.55 -5.08
CA ASP A 229 13.07 21.07 -3.69
C ASP A 229 12.58 20.06 -2.63
N GLY A 230 12.36 18.80 -3.01
CA GLY A 230 11.91 17.73 -2.12
C GLY A 230 11.10 16.68 -2.88
N PHE A 231 10.70 15.59 -2.21
CA PHE A 231 9.77 14.64 -2.80
C PHE A 231 8.32 15.12 -2.62
N VAL A 232 7.39 14.59 -3.42
CA VAL A 232 5.96 14.81 -3.21
C VAL A 232 5.35 13.53 -2.65
N ILE A 233 4.65 13.64 -1.52
CA ILE A 233 4.04 12.48 -0.87
C ILE A 233 2.90 11.90 -1.72
N GLY A 234 2.79 10.58 -1.75
CA GLY A 234 1.74 9.84 -2.44
C GLY A 234 1.17 8.75 -1.55
N GLU A 235 0.00 8.24 -1.92
CA GLU A 235 -0.59 7.03 -1.37
C GLU A 235 -0.94 6.04 -2.50
N GLY A 236 -1.12 4.78 -2.16
CA GLY A 236 -1.46 3.73 -3.12
C GLY A 236 -0.96 2.36 -2.69
N ALA A 237 -1.16 1.39 -3.59
CA ALA A 237 -0.69 0.03 -3.44
C ALA A 237 -0.23 -0.55 -4.78
N GLY A 238 0.79 -1.40 -4.74
CA GLY A 238 1.23 -2.22 -5.86
C GLY A 238 1.51 -3.63 -5.37
N VAL A 239 0.88 -4.62 -6.01
CA VAL A 239 0.99 -6.04 -5.66
C VAL A 239 1.22 -6.84 -6.93
N VAL A 240 2.10 -7.82 -6.86
CA VAL A 240 2.39 -8.78 -7.93
C VAL A 240 2.26 -10.21 -7.42
N VAL A 241 1.88 -11.12 -8.33
CA VAL A 241 1.96 -12.56 -8.10
C VAL A 241 3.33 -13.02 -8.56
N VAL A 242 4.15 -13.46 -7.61
CA VAL A 242 5.48 -14.03 -7.85
C VAL A 242 5.34 -15.53 -7.79
N GLU A 243 5.67 -16.23 -8.86
CA GLU A 243 5.32 -17.64 -9.05
C GLU A 243 6.51 -18.42 -9.59
N GLU A 244 6.61 -19.69 -9.19
CA GLU A 244 7.56 -20.60 -9.81
C GLU A 244 7.18 -20.94 -11.26
N LEU A 245 8.16 -21.00 -12.16
CA LEU A 245 7.96 -21.38 -13.56
C LEU A 245 8.11 -22.88 -13.82
#